data_AF-A0A953GAG8-F1
#
_entry.id   AF-A0A953GAG8-F1
#
_cell.length_a   1.000
_cell.length_b   1.000
_cell.length_c   1.000
_cell.angle_alpha   90.00
_cell.angle_beta   90.00
_cell.angle_gamma   90.00
#
_symmetry.space_group_name_H-M   'P 1'
#
loop_
_entity.id
_entity.type
_entity.pdbx_description
1 polymer ?
#
loop_
_entity_poly.entity_id
_entity_poly.type
_entity_poly.pdbx_seq_one_letter_code
_entity_poly.pdbx_strand_id
1 'polypeptide(L)'
;MKSVEMQSFDPNLLSHEDARQMGIPEHVFRMLERYRKHGGRFKKAQDLQKIYAMTPELYARLKPWITIAATSESTHNQKHHDTNSYQMKNNESIRINQASAEEWESLPGIGTVLATRIVRFRDALGGFLEARQLSEVYGITDSSYQRISARLICDKTSIRKIEINHVDVDELEKHPYITRKQARLLVNYRRQHQKISGIAELSDTGVFTDDWLQKISPYLSFD
;
A
#
# COMPACT_ATOMS: atom_id res chain seq x y z
N MET A 1 39.05 -29.21 12.46
CA MET A 1 38.23 -28.13 11.87
C MET A 1 37.00 -28.79 11.29
N LYS A 2 35.79 -28.54 11.83
CA LYS A 2 34.56 -29.16 11.33
C LYS A 2 34.11 -28.44 10.07
N SER A 3 34.20 -29.11 8.93
CA SER A 3 33.57 -28.72 7.67
C SER A 3 32.06 -28.71 7.90
N VAL A 4 31.42 -27.54 7.95
CA VAL A 4 29.95 -27.45 7.97
C VAL A 4 29.51 -27.74 6.54
N GLU A 5 29.15 -28.98 6.27
CA GLU A 5 28.46 -29.36 5.04
C GLU A 5 27.16 -28.56 4.99
N MET A 6 27.07 -27.63 4.04
CA MET A 6 25.91 -26.77 3.89
C MET A 6 24.75 -27.65 3.41
N GLN A 7 23.86 -28.05 4.31
CA GLN A 7 22.70 -28.86 3.95
C GLN A 7 21.65 -27.97 3.29
N SER A 8 20.97 -28.50 2.27
CA SER A 8 19.87 -27.80 1.62
C SER A 8 18.76 -27.51 2.62
N PHE A 9 18.13 -26.32 2.56
CA PHE A 9 17.10 -25.91 3.51
C PHE A 9 15.82 -25.41 2.82
N ASP A 10 14.67 -25.64 3.47
CA ASP A 10 13.39 -25.05 3.08
C ASP A 10 13.14 -23.78 3.91
N PRO A 11 13.07 -22.58 3.29
CA PRO A 11 12.77 -21.32 3.97
C PRO A 11 11.45 -21.31 4.75
N ASN A 12 10.49 -22.17 4.37
CA ASN A 12 9.19 -22.30 5.04
C ASN A 12 9.24 -23.14 6.31
N LEU A 13 10.33 -23.89 6.52
CA LEU A 13 10.55 -24.78 7.67
C LEU A 13 11.80 -24.39 8.47
N LEU A 14 12.58 -23.44 7.99
CA LEU A 14 13.82 -22.95 8.60
C LEU A 14 13.64 -22.63 10.10
N SER A 15 14.41 -23.31 10.95
CA SER A 15 14.47 -23.03 12.39
C SER A 15 15.53 -21.97 12.71
N HIS A 16 15.47 -21.40 13.92
CA HIS A 16 16.43 -20.41 14.39
C HIS A 16 17.86 -20.99 14.50
N GLU A 17 17.95 -22.23 14.98
CA GLU A 17 19.22 -22.94 15.15
C GLU A 17 19.85 -23.26 13.78
N ASP A 18 19.05 -23.74 12.83
CA ASP A 18 19.53 -24.04 11.47
C ASP A 18 19.98 -22.77 10.74
N ALA A 19 19.24 -21.67 10.90
CA ALA A 19 19.60 -20.38 10.32
C ALA A 19 20.95 -19.87 10.84
N ARG A 20 21.21 -20.06 12.14
CA ARG A 20 22.49 -19.71 12.76
C ARG A 20 23.65 -20.58 12.23
N GLN A 21 23.43 -21.88 12.06
CA GLN A 21 24.43 -22.80 11.50
C GLN A 21 24.77 -22.49 10.04
N MET A 22 23.80 -21.98 9.26
CA MET A 22 23.98 -21.52 7.88
C MET A 22 24.59 -20.11 7.76
N GLY A 23 24.91 -19.47 8.88
CA GLY A 23 25.45 -18.11 8.91
C GLY A 23 24.46 -17.05 8.41
N ILE A 24 23.16 -17.32 8.49
CA ILE A 24 22.11 -16.34 8.22
C ILE A 24 22.10 -15.37 9.41
N PRO A 25 22.27 -14.04 9.18
CA PRO A 25 22.24 -13.08 10.26
C PRO A 25 20.91 -13.11 11.00
N GLU A 26 20.97 -12.99 12.31
CA GLU A 26 19.83 -13.02 13.23
C GLU A 26 18.67 -12.09 12.79
N HIS A 27 18.98 -10.89 12.32
CA HIS A 27 17.97 -9.94 11.86
C HIS A 27 17.27 -10.39 10.56
N VAL A 28 17.95 -11.15 9.69
CA VAL A 28 17.37 -11.74 8.47
C VAL A 28 16.43 -12.87 8.84
N PHE A 29 16.81 -13.73 9.78
CA PHE A 29 15.94 -14.80 10.29
C PHE A 29 14.65 -14.25 10.90
N ARG A 30 14.73 -13.19 11.72
CA ARG A 30 13.53 -12.56 12.29
C ARG A 30 12.57 -12.03 11.24
N MET A 31 13.08 -11.51 10.12
CA MET A 31 12.23 -11.05 9.01
C MET A 31 11.59 -12.22 8.25
N LEU A 32 12.32 -13.33 8.05
CA LEU A 32 11.77 -14.56 7.48
C LEU A 32 10.64 -15.13 8.34
N GLU A 33 10.84 -15.16 9.66
CA GLU A 33 9.86 -15.63 10.62
C GLU A 33 8.61 -14.71 10.63
N ARG A 34 8.80 -13.39 10.60
CA ARG A 34 7.70 -12.42 10.51
C ARG A 34 6.91 -12.63 9.22
N TYR A 35 7.57 -12.78 8.08
CA TYR A 35 6.91 -13.05 6.79
C TYR A 35 6.05 -14.33 6.85
N ARG A 36 6.57 -15.41 7.45
CA ARG A 36 5.83 -16.66 7.69
C ARG A 36 4.64 -16.49 8.62
N LYS A 37 4.83 -15.80 9.76
CA LYS A 37 3.76 -15.51 10.74
C LYS A 37 2.60 -14.70 10.16
N HIS A 38 2.88 -13.85 9.17
CA HIS A 38 1.86 -13.07 8.46
C HIS A 38 1.27 -13.81 7.24
N GLY A 39 1.46 -15.14 7.17
CA GLY A 39 0.89 -16.00 6.12
C GLY A 39 1.71 -16.05 4.82
N GLY A 40 2.85 -15.38 4.75
CA GLY A 40 3.75 -15.42 3.60
C GLY A 40 4.44 -16.79 3.48
N ARG A 41 4.45 -17.35 2.27
CA ARG A 41 5.20 -18.57 1.94
C ARG A 41 6.17 -18.32 0.79
N PHE A 42 7.31 -19.00 0.83
CA PHE A 42 8.32 -18.99 -0.23
C PHE A 42 8.03 -20.16 -1.17
N LYS A 43 7.65 -19.86 -2.42
CA LYS A 43 7.31 -20.87 -3.42
C LYS A 43 8.48 -21.14 -4.37
N LYS A 44 9.39 -20.18 -4.49
CA LYS A 44 10.64 -20.27 -5.28
C LYS A 44 11.77 -19.58 -4.56
N ALA A 45 13.02 -19.97 -4.84
CA ALA A 45 14.19 -19.39 -4.19
C ALA A 45 14.24 -17.85 -4.31
N GLN A 46 13.80 -17.27 -5.42
CA GLN A 46 13.77 -15.81 -5.60
C GLN A 46 12.84 -15.08 -4.61
N ASP A 47 11.86 -15.76 -4.01
CA ASP A 47 10.94 -15.13 -3.05
C ASP A 47 11.67 -14.65 -1.78
N LEU A 48 12.85 -15.17 -1.47
CA LEU A 48 13.68 -14.68 -0.36
C LEU A 48 14.16 -13.24 -0.55
N GLN A 49 14.23 -12.74 -1.80
CA GLN A 49 14.56 -11.33 -2.07
C GLN A 49 13.44 -10.37 -1.66
N LYS A 50 12.23 -10.88 -1.32
CA LYS A 50 11.15 -10.06 -0.74
C LYS A 50 11.46 -9.62 0.69
N ILE A 51 12.44 -10.24 1.34
CA ILE A 51 12.90 -9.87 2.66
C ILE A 51 13.87 -8.70 2.53
N TYR A 52 13.51 -7.55 3.10
CA TYR A 52 14.28 -6.31 3.01
C TYR A 52 15.76 -6.47 3.44
N ALA A 53 16.02 -7.31 4.44
CA ALA A 53 17.37 -7.58 4.93
C ALA A 53 18.18 -8.58 4.07
N MET A 54 17.62 -9.06 2.95
CA MET A 54 18.28 -10.00 2.05
C MET A 54 19.15 -9.25 1.03
N THR A 55 20.44 -9.05 1.35
CA THR A 55 21.37 -8.42 0.41
C THR A 55 21.64 -9.33 -0.81
N PRO A 56 22.00 -8.78 -1.98
CA PRO A 56 22.35 -9.57 -3.16
C PRO A 56 23.43 -10.62 -2.90
N GLU A 57 24.42 -10.29 -2.07
CA GLU A 57 25.55 -11.16 -1.70
C GLU A 57 25.08 -12.32 -0.81
N LEU A 58 24.24 -12.03 0.18
CA LEU A 58 23.66 -13.04 1.05
C LEU A 58 22.73 -13.98 0.26
N TYR A 59 21.92 -13.42 -0.63
CA TYR A 59 21.06 -14.20 -1.52
C TYR A 59 21.87 -15.11 -2.43
N ALA A 60 22.90 -14.59 -3.09
CA ALA A 60 23.77 -15.38 -3.97
C ALA A 60 24.44 -16.54 -3.23
N ARG A 61 24.82 -16.34 -1.96
CA ARG A 61 25.39 -17.38 -1.10
C ARG A 61 24.38 -18.46 -0.72
N LEU A 62 23.13 -18.09 -0.47
CA LEU A 62 22.07 -19.03 -0.06
C LEU A 62 21.39 -19.73 -1.25
N LYS A 63 21.36 -19.10 -2.43
CA LYS A 63 20.71 -19.57 -3.67
C LYS A 63 20.96 -21.06 -3.99
N PRO A 64 22.20 -21.59 -3.90
CA PRO A 64 22.49 -22.99 -4.26
C PRO A 64 21.90 -24.00 -3.27
N TRP A 65 21.53 -23.57 -2.07
CA TRP A 65 21.16 -24.44 -0.95
C TRP A 65 19.66 -24.37 -0.63
N ILE A 66 18.88 -23.54 -1.34
CA ILE A 66 17.45 -23.43 -1.10
C ILE A 66 16.73 -24.57 -1.82
N THR A 67 16.12 -25.46 -1.05
CA THR A 67 15.23 -26.52 -1.54
C THR A 67 13.88 -26.34 -0.90
N ILE A 68 12.92 -25.85 -1.70
CA ILE A 68 11.52 -25.75 -1.29
C ILE A 68 10.87 -27.05 -1.72
N ALA A 69 10.28 -27.80 -0.78
CA ALA A 69 9.56 -29.01 -1.13
C ALA A 69 8.45 -28.62 -2.12
N ALA A 70 8.53 -29.14 -3.35
CA ALA A 70 7.47 -28.96 -4.33
C ALA A 70 6.22 -29.62 -3.76
N THR A 71 5.29 -28.83 -3.23
CA THR A 71 3.97 -29.33 -2.92
C THR A 71 3.33 -29.66 -4.26
N SER A 72 3.35 -30.94 -4.61
CA SER A 72 2.60 -31.52 -5.72
C SER A 72 1.11 -31.40 -5.40
N GLU A 73 0.54 -30.24 -5.67
CA GLU A 73 -0.91 -30.05 -5.81
C GLU A 73 -1.22 -29.63 -7.24
N SER A 74 -1.21 -30.65 -8.09
CA SER A 74 -1.93 -30.67 -9.35
C SER A 74 -2.51 -32.06 -9.54
N THR A 75 -3.71 -32.30 -8.99
CA THR A 75 -4.75 -33.15 -9.59
C THR A 75 -6.13 -32.85 -8.98
N HIS A 76 -7.03 -32.42 -9.87
CA HIS A 76 -8.49 -32.35 -9.79
C HIS A 76 -9.19 -33.32 -8.79
N ASN A 77 -10.00 -32.79 -7.87
CA ASN A 77 -11.46 -33.04 -7.88
C ASN A 77 -12.25 -32.09 -6.96
N GLN A 78 -12.89 -31.14 -7.64
CA GLN A 78 -14.19 -30.50 -7.43
C GLN A 78 -14.97 -30.81 -6.14
N LYS A 79 -15.19 -29.76 -5.33
CA LYS A 79 -16.52 -29.38 -4.83
C LYS A 79 -16.56 -27.86 -4.61
N HIS A 80 -17.00 -27.17 -5.66
CA HIS A 80 -17.80 -25.94 -5.70
C HIS A 80 -17.66 -24.95 -4.52
N HIS A 81 -16.67 -24.07 -4.61
CA HIS A 81 -16.89 -22.64 -4.43
C HIS A 81 -16.37 -21.96 -5.70
N ASP A 82 -17.26 -21.27 -6.40
CA ASP A 82 -17.12 -20.79 -7.78
C ASP A 82 -15.79 -20.08 -8.04
N THR A 83 -14.85 -20.87 -8.56
CA THR A 83 -13.75 -20.39 -9.38
C THR A 83 -14.22 -20.52 -10.82
N ASN A 84 -14.97 -19.51 -11.27
CA ASN A 84 -15.16 -19.32 -12.70
C ASN A 84 -14.93 -17.85 -13.07
N SER A 85 -13.87 -17.66 -13.85
CA SER A 85 -13.40 -16.44 -14.52
C SER A 85 -12.31 -15.57 -13.85
N TYR A 86 -11.17 -16.17 -13.49
CA TYR A 86 -9.90 -15.63 -14.02
C TYR A 86 -9.68 -16.18 -15.43
N GLN A 87 -10.70 -15.98 -16.28
CA GLN A 87 -10.39 -15.60 -17.65
C GLN A 87 -9.44 -14.41 -17.53
N MET A 88 -8.48 -14.30 -18.43
CA MET A 88 -7.97 -12.99 -18.80
C MET A 88 -9.19 -12.14 -19.22
N LYS A 89 -9.92 -11.59 -18.24
CA LYS A 89 -11.00 -10.63 -18.43
C LYS A 89 -10.31 -9.32 -18.69
N ASN A 90 -9.89 -9.19 -19.95
CA ASN A 90 -9.57 -7.97 -20.65
C ASN A 90 -8.57 -7.01 -19.99
N ASN A 91 -8.06 -6.15 -20.83
CA ASN A 91 -7.29 -4.99 -20.48
C ASN A 91 -8.21 -3.93 -19.83
N GLU A 92 -9.03 -4.31 -18.86
CA GLU A 92 -10.08 -3.45 -18.31
C GLU A 92 -9.43 -2.44 -17.37
N SER A 93 -9.41 -1.21 -17.87
CA SER A 93 -8.93 -0.07 -17.10
C SER A 93 -9.93 0.23 -15.99
N ILE A 94 -9.42 0.50 -14.79
CA ILE A 94 -10.23 0.78 -13.60
C ILE A 94 -10.37 2.29 -13.43
N ARG A 95 -11.61 2.77 -13.24
CA ARG A 95 -11.86 4.18 -12.89
C ARG A 95 -11.67 4.36 -11.39
N ILE A 96 -10.53 4.92 -10.99
CA ILE A 96 -10.08 4.88 -9.59
C ILE A 96 -11.01 5.61 -8.61
N ASN A 97 -11.78 6.59 -9.10
CA ASN A 97 -12.73 7.36 -8.29
C ASN A 97 -14.12 6.71 -8.16
N GLN A 98 -14.42 5.69 -8.97
CA GLN A 98 -15.73 5.02 -9.00
C GLN A 98 -15.63 3.55 -8.60
N ALA A 99 -14.43 2.97 -8.69
CA ALA A 99 -14.25 1.54 -8.55
C ALA A 99 -14.65 0.99 -7.17
N SER A 100 -15.34 -0.14 -7.17
CA SER A 100 -15.67 -0.91 -5.98
C SER A 100 -14.44 -1.64 -5.42
N ALA A 101 -14.53 -2.16 -4.20
CA ALA A 101 -13.45 -2.95 -3.62
C ALA A 101 -13.18 -4.21 -4.46
N GLU A 102 -14.23 -4.85 -4.98
CA GLU A 102 -14.13 -6.04 -5.83
C GLU A 102 -13.41 -5.73 -7.15
N GLU A 103 -13.66 -4.56 -7.76
CA GLU A 103 -12.94 -4.11 -8.95
C GLU A 103 -11.45 -3.90 -8.65
N TRP A 104 -11.12 -3.34 -7.48
CA TRP A 104 -9.72 -3.23 -7.03
C TRP A 104 -9.05 -4.59 -6.81
N GLU A 105 -9.77 -5.57 -6.24
CA GLU A 105 -9.27 -6.94 -6.01
C GLU A 105 -8.95 -7.69 -7.30
N SER A 106 -9.57 -7.30 -8.43
CA SER A 106 -9.25 -7.87 -9.73
C SER A 106 -7.82 -7.53 -10.21
N LEU A 107 -7.19 -6.51 -9.62
CA LEU A 107 -5.87 -6.06 -10.02
C LEU A 107 -4.72 -6.87 -9.40
N PRO A 108 -3.63 -7.11 -10.17
CA PRO A 108 -2.54 -7.97 -9.73
C PRO A 108 -1.81 -7.40 -8.51
N GLY A 109 -1.94 -8.08 -7.37
CA GLY A 109 -1.29 -7.72 -6.11
C GLY A 109 -2.12 -6.81 -5.21
N ILE A 110 -3.39 -6.58 -5.55
CA ILE A 110 -4.36 -5.95 -4.66
C ILE A 110 -5.28 -7.05 -4.13
N GLY A 111 -5.17 -7.34 -2.83
CA GLY A 111 -6.12 -8.21 -2.14
C GLY A 111 -7.15 -7.40 -1.36
N THR A 112 -8.15 -8.08 -0.79
CA THR A 112 -9.29 -7.48 -0.07
C THR A 112 -8.92 -6.38 0.93
N VAL A 113 -7.85 -6.59 1.71
CA VAL A 113 -7.38 -5.60 2.70
C VAL A 113 -6.87 -4.32 2.02
N LEU A 114 -6.10 -4.45 0.94
CA LEU A 114 -5.60 -3.30 0.19
C LEU A 114 -6.72 -2.60 -0.57
N ALA A 115 -7.62 -3.34 -1.22
CA ALA A 115 -8.79 -2.79 -1.89
C ALA A 115 -9.64 -1.95 -0.94
N THR A 116 -9.95 -2.48 0.25
CA THR A 116 -10.68 -1.75 1.29
C THR A 116 -9.96 -0.47 1.71
N ARG A 117 -8.63 -0.50 1.85
CA ARG A 117 -7.83 0.69 2.20
C ARG A 117 -7.84 1.73 1.09
N ILE A 118 -7.75 1.32 -0.18
CA ILE A 118 -7.81 2.22 -1.33
C ILE A 118 -9.15 2.94 -1.35
N VAL A 119 -10.25 2.21 -1.20
CA VAL A 119 -11.60 2.78 -1.13
C VAL A 119 -11.74 3.76 0.03
N ARG A 120 -11.34 3.37 1.25
CA ARG A 120 -11.38 4.27 2.42
C ARG A 120 -10.54 5.53 2.23
N PHE A 121 -9.35 5.39 1.66
CA PHE A 121 -8.47 6.53 1.41
C PHE A 121 -9.07 7.46 0.35
N ARG A 122 -9.58 6.91 -0.76
CA ARG A 122 -10.32 7.67 -1.78
C ARG A 122 -11.46 8.47 -1.16
N ASP A 123 -12.29 7.80 -0.35
CA ASP A 123 -13.48 8.41 0.24
C ASP A 123 -13.12 9.50 1.26
N ALA A 124 -12.03 9.33 2.01
CA ALA A 124 -11.50 10.34 2.93
C ALA A 124 -10.89 11.54 2.20
N LEU A 125 -10.14 11.26 1.12
CA LEU A 125 -9.54 12.26 0.24
C LEU A 125 -10.59 13.07 -0.54
N GLY A 126 -11.79 12.51 -0.76
CA GLY A 126 -12.79 13.08 -1.64
C GLY A 126 -12.53 12.76 -3.12
N GLY A 127 -11.71 11.75 -3.41
CA GLY A 127 -11.33 11.33 -4.75
C GLY A 127 -9.86 11.59 -5.08
N PHE A 128 -9.29 10.74 -5.92
CA PHE A 128 -7.95 10.91 -6.47
C PHE A 128 -7.97 11.95 -7.59
N LEU A 129 -7.06 12.92 -7.53
CA LEU A 129 -6.74 13.85 -8.63
C LEU A 129 -5.86 13.20 -9.67
N GLU A 130 -5.00 12.29 -9.25
CA GLU A 130 -4.13 11.53 -10.12
C GLU A 130 -3.88 10.12 -9.59
N ALA A 131 -3.60 9.20 -10.51
CA ALA A 131 -3.32 7.80 -10.16
C ALA A 131 -2.12 7.67 -9.20
N ARG A 132 -1.15 8.60 -9.22
CA ARG A 132 0.05 8.54 -8.39
C ARG A 132 -0.26 8.57 -6.89
N GLN A 133 -1.33 9.25 -6.48
CA GLN A 133 -1.79 9.34 -5.08
C GLN A 133 -2.13 7.97 -4.47
N LEU A 134 -2.33 6.91 -5.27
CA LEU A 134 -2.41 5.54 -4.73
C LEU A 134 -1.14 5.14 -3.99
N SER A 135 0.02 5.68 -4.35
CA SER A 135 1.28 5.40 -3.65
C SER A 135 1.28 5.92 -2.20
N GLU A 136 0.33 6.78 -1.84
CA GLU A 136 0.14 7.31 -0.48
C GLU A 136 -0.73 6.39 0.37
N VAL A 137 -1.44 5.43 -0.25
CA VAL A 137 -2.24 4.43 0.46
C VAL A 137 -1.32 3.45 1.17
N TYR A 138 -1.51 3.31 2.48
CA TYR A 138 -0.70 2.41 3.29
C TYR A 138 -0.74 0.94 2.79
N GLY A 139 0.42 0.46 2.37
CA GLY A 139 0.61 -0.90 1.85
C GLY A 139 0.74 -0.98 0.32
N ILE A 140 0.54 0.13 -0.40
CA ILE A 140 0.92 0.21 -1.81
C ILE A 140 2.42 0.52 -1.91
N THR A 141 3.19 -0.47 -2.36
CA THR A 141 4.60 -0.29 -2.70
C THR A 141 4.75 0.25 -4.12
N ASP A 142 5.88 0.89 -4.42
CA ASP A 142 6.20 1.34 -5.80
C ASP A 142 6.08 0.18 -6.81
N SER A 143 6.55 -1.01 -6.45
CA SER A 143 6.46 -2.20 -7.28
C SER A 143 5.03 -2.70 -7.49
N SER A 144 4.11 -2.44 -6.57
CA SER A 144 2.70 -2.77 -6.69
C SER A 144 1.98 -1.74 -7.55
N TYR A 145 2.29 -0.46 -7.34
CA TYR A 145 1.79 0.64 -8.16
C TYR A 145 2.20 0.49 -9.64
N GLN A 146 3.48 0.22 -9.94
CA GLN A 146 3.97 0.05 -11.31
C GLN A 146 3.29 -1.09 -12.07
N ARG A 147 2.86 -2.15 -11.37
CA ARG A 147 2.15 -3.28 -12.00
C ARG A 147 0.73 -2.92 -12.47
N ILE A 148 0.11 -1.92 -11.85
CA ILE A 148 -1.28 -1.57 -12.09
C ILE A 148 -1.44 -0.20 -12.76
N SER A 149 -0.42 0.67 -12.72
CA SER A 149 -0.50 2.08 -13.13
C SER A 149 -1.03 2.29 -14.54
N ALA A 150 -0.62 1.43 -15.50
CA ALA A 150 -1.08 1.50 -16.89
C ALA A 150 -2.58 1.21 -17.07
N ARG A 151 -3.25 0.66 -16.06
CA ARG A 151 -4.68 0.31 -16.08
C ARG A 151 -5.54 1.33 -15.34
N LEU A 152 -4.93 2.36 -14.72
CA LEU A 152 -5.67 3.29 -13.87
C LEU A 152 -6.17 4.49 -14.70
N ILE A 153 -7.47 4.71 -14.68
CA ILE A 153 -8.11 5.90 -15.24
C ILE A 153 -8.52 6.81 -14.09
N CYS A 154 -8.03 8.04 -14.12
CA CYS A 154 -8.37 9.08 -13.16
C CYS A 154 -9.23 10.15 -13.81
N ASP A 155 -10.44 10.36 -13.28
CA ASP A 155 -11.33 11.45 -13.68
C ASP A 155 -11.37 12.50 -12.56
N LYS A 156 -10.89 13.71 -12.88
CA LYS A 156 -10.80 14.84 -11.94
C LYS A 156 -12.15 15.54 -11.70
N THR A 157 -13.19 15.20 -12.45
CA THR A 157 -14.51 15.84 -12.32
C THR A 157 -15.27 15.38 -11.08
N SER A 158 -14.88 14.25 -10.48
CA SER A 158 -15.56 13.62 -9.34
C SER A 158 -14.94 13.97 -7.97
N ILE A 159 -14.21 15.09 -7.85
CA ILE A 159 -13.57 15.48 -6.58
C ILE A 159 -14.57 16.17 -5.67
N ARG A 160 -14.83 15.56 -4.51
CA ARG A 160 -15.62 16.17 -3.44
C ARG A 160 -14.76 17.19 -2.70
N LYS A 161 -15.21 18.44 -2.67
CA LYS A 161 -14.60 19.52 -1.90
C LYS A 161 -15.15 19.60 -0.49
N ILE A 162 -14.32 20.11 0.41
CA ILE A 162 -14.65 20.42 1.80
C ILE A 162 -15.04 21.89 1.86
N GLU A 163 -16.23 22.18 2.34
CA GLU A 163 -16.72 23.54 2.59
C GLU A 163 -16.03 24.11 3.83
N ILE A 164 -14.84 24.70 3.65
CA ILE A 164 -13.94 25.07 4.76
C ILE A 164 -14.57 26.06 5.75
N ASN A 165 -15.55 26.85 5.29
CA ASN A 165 -16.26 27.82 6.11
C ASN A 165 -17.38 27.21 6.97
N HIS A 166 -17.80 25.98 6.68
CA HIS A 166 -18.95 25.35 7.32
C HIS A 166 -18.62 24.12 8.16
N VAL A 167 -17.53 23.41 7.85
CA VAL A 167 -17.14 22.19 8.57
C VAL A 167 -16.47 22.48 9.92
N ASP A 168 -16.47 21.51 10.84
CA ASP A 168 -15.78 21.61 12.11
C ASP A 168 -14.38 20.95 12.07
N VAL A 169 -13.70 20.92 13.22
CA VAL A 169 -12.35 20.33 13.35
C VAL A 169 -12.37 18.83 13.07
N ASP A 170 -13.42 18.13 13.51
CA ASP A 170 -13.53 16.67 13.45
C ASP A 170 -13.84 16.21 12.02
N GLU A 171 -14.57 17.01 11.24
CA GLU A 171 -14.77 16.76 9.81
C GLU A 171 -13.51 17.07 9.00
N LEU A 172 -12.83 18.19 9.29
CA LEU A 172 -11.58 18.55 8.61
C LEU A 172 -10.49 17.47 8.76
N GLU A 173 -10.33 16.91 9.95
CA GLU A 173 -9.27 15.92 10.20
C GLU A 173 -9.51 14.55 9.56
N LYS A 174 -10.71 14.28 9.04
CA LYS A 174 -10.96 13.07 8.25
C LYS A 174 -10.19 13.09 6.94
N HIS A 175 -9.85 14.28 6.43
CA HIS A 175 -9.10 14.42 5.20
C HIS A 175 -7.62 14.02 5.39
N PRO A 176 -7.04 13.15 4.54
CA PRO A 176 -5.69 12.62 4.73
C PRO A 176 -4.58 13.68 4.82
N TYR A 177 -4.78 14.84 4.18
CA TYR A 177 -3.82 15.94 4.22
C TYR A 177 -4.02 16.89 5.40
N ILE A 178 -5.07 16.78 6.21
CA ILE A 178 -5.34 17.73 7.30
C ILE A 178 -5.13 17.04 8.64
N THR A 179 -4.09 17.44 9.36
CA THR A 179 -3.90 17.00 10.75
C THR A 179 -4.85 17.72 11.70
N ARG A 180 -5.15 17.12 12.86
CA ARG A 180 -5.96 17.77 13.93
C ARG A 180 -5.43 19.15 14.33
N LYS A 181 -4.10 19.35 14.29
CA LYS A 181 -3.47 20.65 14.56
C LYS A 181 -3.83 21.67 13.47
N GLN A 182 -3.69 21.30 12.20
CA GLN A 182 -4.06 22.16 11.06
C GLN A 182 -5.57 22.46 11.05
N ALA A 183 -6.42 21.46 11.31
CA ALA A 183 -7.87 21.65 11.41
C ALA A 183 -8.24 22.70 12.46
N ARG A 184 -7.63 22.64 13.65
CA ARG A 184 -7.82 23.67 14.71
C ARG A 184 -7.37 25.05 14.26
N LEU A 185 -6.23 25.14 13.57
CA LEU A 185 -5.70 26.40 13.06
C LEU A 185 -6.66 27.02 12.04
N LEU A 186 -7.17 26.23 11.10
CA LEU A 186 -8.16 26.67 10.10
C LEU A 186 -9.44 27.19 10.77
N VAL A 187 -10.01 26.44 11.72
CA VAL A 187 -11.22 26.85 12.43
C VAL A 187 -10.99 28.12 13.28
N ASN A 188 -9.84 28.25 13.93
CA ASN A 188 -9.49 29.44 14.69
C ASN A 188 -9.32 30.66 13.79
N TYR A 189 -8.62 30.51 12.66
CA TYR A 189 -8.47 31.56 11.65
C TYR A 189 -9.83 32.00 11.13
N ARG A 190 -10.71 31.05 10.74
CA ARG A 190 -12.09 31.35 10.32
C ARG A 190 -12.86 32.15 11.36
N ARG A 191 -12.75 31.80 12.64
CA ARG A 191 -13.42 32.54 13.73
C ARG A 191 -12.93 33.97 13.88
N GLN A 192 -11.62 34.21 13.66
CA GLN A 192 -11.02 35.54 13.77
C GLN A 192 -11.36 36.43 12.56
N HIS A 193 -11.41 35.86 11.36
CA HIS A 193 -11.61 36.58 10.10
C HIS A 193 -13.03 36.44 9.52
N GLN A 194 -13.95 35.83 10.27
CA GLN A 194 -15.33 35.46 9.90
C GLN A 194 -15.43 34.36 8.83
N LYS A 195 -14.61 34.42 7.77
CA LYS A 195 -14.51 33.41 6.73
C LYS A 195 -13.09 33.34 6.16
N ILE A 196 -12.79 32.26 5.44
CA ILE A 196 -11.60 32.11 4.61
C ILE A 196 -12.06 32.30 3.17
N SER A 197 -11.60 33.35 2.49
CA SER A 197 -12.08 33.68 1.14
C SER A 197 -11.27 32.99 0.03
N GLY A 198 -10.11 32.43 0.35
CA GLY A 198 -9.27 31.75 -0.63
C GLY A 198 -7.99 31.18 -0.06
N ILE A 199 -7.29 30.40 -0.89
CA ILE A 199 -6.03 29.75 -0.53
C ILE A 199 -4.90 30.76 -0.26
N ALA A 200 -4.94 31.94 -0.88
CA ALA A 200 -3.93 32.99 -0.70
C ALA A 200 -3.87 33.48 0.74
N GLU A 201 -5.02 33.66 1.39
CA GLU A 201 -5.09 34.04 2.81
C GLU A 201 -4.37 33.03 3.72
N LEU A 202 -4.47 31.73 3.39
CA LEU A 202 -3.80 30.69 4.15
C LEU A 202 -2.28 30.71 3.92
N SER A 203 -1.84 31.05 2.70
CA SER A 203 -0.41 31.24 2.38
C SER A 203 0.20 32.40 3.18
N ASP A 204 -0.52 33.53 3.28
CA ASP A 204 -0.04 34.73 3.98
C ASP A 204 0.17 34.52 5.49
N THR A 205 -0.46 33.52 6.09
CA THR A 205 -0.25 33.19 7.52
C THR A 205 1.16 32.69 7.81
N GLY A 206 1.88 32.16 6.82
CA GLY A 206 3.17 31.49 6.99
C GLY A 206 3.13 30.20 7.82
N VAL A 207 1.94 29.76 8.27
CA VAL A 207 1.76 28.54 9.07
C VAL A 207 1.68 27.30 8.20
N PHE A 208 1.15 27.46 6.98
CA PHE A 208 0.96 26.38 6.02
C PHE A 208 2.05 26.42 4.95
N THR A 209 2.71 25.28 4.73
CA THR A 209 3.76 25.16 3.70
C THR A 209 3.16 25.16 2.31
N ASP A 210 3.89 25.68 1.31
CA ASP A 210 3.46 25.69 -0.10
C ASP A 210 3.11 24.29 -0.64
N ASP A 211 3.89 23.26 -0.31
CA ASP A 211 3.60 21.87 -0.73
C ASP A 211 2.24 21.39 -0.20
N TRP A 212 1.94 21.70 1.05
CA TRP A 212 0.65 21.36 1.65
C TRP A 212 -0.50 22.13 0.98
N LEU A 213 -0.32 23.44 0.74
CA LEU A 213 -1.32 24.29 0.08
C LEU A 213 -1.63 23.78 -1.33
N GLN A 214 -0.60 23.39 -2.09
CA GLN A 214 -0.75 22.80 -3.42
C GLN A 214 -1.55 21.49 -3.39
N LYS A 215 -1.29 20.62 -2.41
CA LYS A 215 -1.99 19.33 -2.27
C LYS A 215 -3.44 19.48 -1.84
N ILE A 216 -3.72 20.39 -0.90
CA ILE A 216 -5.06 20.53 -0.32
C ILE A 216 -5.97 21.44 -1.15
N SER A 217 -5.42 22.43 -1.87
CA SER A 217 -6.19 23.43 -2.60
C SER A 217 -7.31 22.85 -3.50
N PRO A 218 -7.10 21.76 -4.25
CA PRO A 218 -8.16 21.20 -5.10
C PRO A 218 -9.35 20.63 -4.32
N TYR A 219 -9.16 20.32 -3.04
CA TYR A 219 -10.13 19.69 -2.15
C TYR A 219 -10.87 20.70 -1.25
N LEU A 220 -10.58 22.00 -1.36
CA LEU A 220 -11.24 23.04 -0.56
C LEU A 220 -12.23 23.82 -1.41
N SER A 221 -13.39 24.11 -0.82
CA SER A 221 -14.29 25.17 -1.27
C SER A 221 -14.28 26.31 -0.25
N PHE A 222 -14.24 27.54 -0.75
CA PHE A 222 -14.19 28.78 0.03
C PHE A 222 -15.51 29.55 0.00
N ASP A 223 -16.55 28.90 -0.49
CA ASP A 223 -17.92 29.42 -0.47
C ASP A 223 -18.41 29.61 0.98
#